data_AF-A0A6I5R379-F1
#
_entry.id   AF-A0A6I5R379-F1
#
_cell.length_a   1.000
_cell.length_b   1.000
_cell.length_c   1.000
_cell.angle_alpha   90.00
_cell.angle_beta   90.00
_cell.angle_gamma   90.00
#
_symmetry.space_group_name_H-M   'P 1'
#
loop_
_entity.id
_entity.type
_entity.pdbx_description
1 polymer ?
#
loop_
_entity_poly.entity_id
_entity_poly.type
_entity_poly.pdbx_seq_one_letter_code
_entity_poly.pdbx_strand_id
1 'polypeptide(L)'
;METEKEHKLLDFLASIAWNDVRYFLACLRSIHALLGSEEKWSMSEVITALMLSKQIIAHSSGLADVYMPPHERFPCYFLKVRILAMLLFGRKQSERLQGASLRSIISFCRSYRYQERWTRTAIEEMVRNRLLECLEVPAAAEYTKDYEVEEDHSYRASPLAFTLLEYVQFDPVYLALLGNLLPFCQEDSYKRFLGEARGTLDLLAEVGFDRSGVKVIYDKNLGSIVAQYLIEALEIESPIGTPNLYTPEVAKTEEKIRRSVNKFKQIYPEVVVEEENKDQKPYTSKQATVNAQLPLFQDTGLSITDPEHGQEETTIVVPSKISNGFLKQYGHEPKIFWALVYLTAQGEIETTGSEVTRVINSHLCDDLHKVEPTNISRSLRGPKLQSRDWLRTNHLAERKKLYSLTEKWRQTWQDFFDERPPEF
;
A
#
# COMPACT_ATOMS: atom_id res chain seq x y z
N MET A 1 -4.46 35.80 -9.56
CA MET A 1 -4.22 34.92 -8.40
C MET A 1 -5.30 33.85 -8.27
N GLU A 2 -6.59 34.16 -8.43
CA GLU A 2 -7.66 33.15 -8.49
C GLU A 2 -7.61 32.27 -9.75
N THR A 3 -7.48 32.88 -10.94
CA THR A 3 -7.30 32.15 -12.21
C THR A 3 -6.09 31.22 -12.19
N GLU A 4 -5.01 31.62 -11.53
CA GLU A 4 -3.79 30.79 -11.38
C GLU A 4 -4.03 29.55 -10.49
N LYS A 5 -4.88 29.65 -9.47
CA LYS A 5 -5.28 28.50 -8.63
C LYS A 5 -6.22 27.55 -9.38
N GLU A 6 -7.14 28.11 -10.17
CA GLU A 6 -8.08 27.34 -10.99
C GLU A 6 -7.34 26.56 -12.10
N HIS A 7 -6.37 27.19 -12.76
CA HIS A 7 -5.49 26.50 -13.71
C HIS A 7 -4.71 25.36 -13.06
N LYS A 8 -4.17 25.55 -11.84
CA LYS A 8 -3.45 24.49 -11.11
C LYS A 8 -4.32 23.28 -10.78
N LEU A 9 -5.60 23.48 -10.47
CA LEU A 9 -6.51 22.37 -10.19
C LEU A 9 -6.81 21.56 -11.46
N LEU A 10 -7.06 22.26 -12.58
CA LEU A 10 -7.27 21.61 -13.86
C LEU A 10 -6.02 20.83 -14.31
N ASP A 11 -4.84 21.43 -14.15
CA ASP A 11 -3.55 20.81 -14.47
C ASP A 11 -3.31 19.56 -13.61
N PHE A 12 -3.72 19.58 -12.33
CA PHE A 12 -3.65 18.41 -11.46
C PHE A 12 -4.60 17.29 -11.91
N LEU A 13 -5.87 17.60 -12.21
CA LEU A 13 -6.81 16.60 -12.70
C LEU A 13 -6.38 16.03 -14.05
N ALA A 14 -5.83 16.87 -14.93
CA ALA A 14 -5.27 16.45 -16.20
C ALA A 14 -4.05 15.54 -16.01
N SER A 15 -3.21 15.81 -15.00
CA SER A 15 -2.03 14.98 -14.72
C SER A 15 -2.40 13.60 -14.17
N ILE A 16 -3.48 13.51 -13.39
CA ILE A 16 -4.07 12.24 -12.92
C ILE A 16 -4.65 11.44 -14.09
N ALA A 17 -5.38 12.11 -14.99
CA ALA A 17 -6.02 11.45 -16.12
C ALA A 17 -5.05 10.95 -17.19
N TRP A 18 -3.96 11.67 -17.41
CA TRP A 18 -2.89 11.29 -18.32
C TRP A 18 -3.39 10.72 -19.67
N ASN A 19 -4.07 11.57 -20.45
CA ASN A 19 -4.67 11.24 -21.75
C ASN A 19 -5.83 10.22 -21.72
N ASP A 20 -6.25 9.75 -20.55
CA ASP A 20 -7.41 8.88 -20.39
C ASP A 20 -8.66 9.72 -20.04
N VAL A 21 -9.43 10.10 -21.06
CA VAL A 21 -10.65 10.91 -20.91
C VAL A 21 -11.71 10.18 -20.07
N ARG A 22 -11.76 8.85 -20.13
CA ARG A 22 -12.72 8.06 -19.34
C ARG A 22 -12.36 8.11 -17.86
N TYR A 23 -11.07 7.97 -17.56
CA TYR A 23 -10.56 8.10 -16.19
C TYR A 23 -10.72 9.53 -15.67
N PHE A 24 -10.46 10.56 -16.50
CA PHE A 24 -10.75 11.95 -16.13
C PHE A 24 -12.21 12.15 -15.72
N LEU A 25 -13.15 11.62 -16.51
CA LEU A 25 -14.57 11.72 -16.20
C LEU A 25 -14.93 10.94 -14.92
N ALA A 26 -14.32 9.78 -14.69
CA ALA A 26 -14.50 9.01 -13.46
C ALA A 26 -14.02 9.80 -12.22
N CYS A 27 -12.83 10.42 -12.29
CA CYS A 27 -12.33 11.31 -11.25
C CYS A 27 -13.30 12.46 -10.96
N LEU A 28 -13.79 13.14 -12.00
CA LEU A 28 -14.76 14.23 -11.83
C LEU A 28 -16.06 13.77 -11.17
N ARG A 29 -16.57 12.58 -11.53
CA ARG A 29 -17.77 12.01 -10.91
C ARG A 29 -17.54 11.71 -9.43
N SER A 30 -16.42 11.12 -9.06
CA SER A 30 -16.09 10.87 -7.66
C SER A 30 -15.92 12.16 -6.85
N ILE A 31 -15.25 13.17 -7.41
CA ILE A 31 -15.10 14.48 -6.76
C ILE A 31 -16.47 15.14 -6.56
N HIS A 32 -17.31 15.14 -7.60
CA HIS A 32 -18.64 15.72 -7.53
C HIS A 32 -19.55 14.96 -6.54
N ALA A 33 -19.45 13.64 -6.46
CA ALA A 33 -20.22 12.84 -5.51
C ALA A 33 -19.93 13.23 -4.05
N LEU A 34 -18.69 13.61 -3.73
CA LEU A 34 -18.30 14.01 -2.38
C LEU A 34 -18.53 15.51 -2.10
N LEU A 35 -18.24 16.37 -3.08
CA LEU A 35 -18.15 17.82 -2.86
C LEU A 35 -19.34 18.62 -3.43
N GLY A 36 -20.18 17.99 -4.25
CA GLY A 36 -21.25 18.65 -5.00
C GLY A 36 -20.74 19.69 -6.01
N SER A 37 -21.66 20.48 -6.57
CA SER A 37 -21.37 21.54 -7.56
C SER A 37 -21.71 22.96 -7.10
N GLU A 38 -22.20 23.14 -5.86
CA GLU A 38 -22.75 24.42 -5.41
C GLU A 38 -21.67 25.47 -5.14
N GLU A 39 -20.50 25.04 -4.65
CA GLU A 39 -19.36 25.92 -4.40
C GLU A 39 -18.10 25.45 -5.14
N LYS A 40 -17.14 26.34 -5.33
CA LYS A 40 -15.85 26.01 -5.95
C LYS A 40 -15.10 24.95 -5.11
N TRP A 41 -14.36 24.06 -5.77
CA TRP A 41 -13.51 23.07 -5.11
C TRP A 41 -12.12 23.65 -4.83
N SER A 42 -11.63 23.41 -3.62
CA SER A 42 -10.23 23.62 -3.25
C SER A 42 -9.38 22.39 -3.59
N MET A 43 -8.07 22.58 -3.63
CA MET A 43 -7.12 21.49 -3.90
C MET A 43 -7.23 20.38 -2.85
N SER A 44 -7.28 20.73 -1.56
CA SER A 44 -7.35 19.76 -0.46
C SER A 44 -8.66 18.96 -0.46
N GLU A 45 -9.78 19.58 -0.83
CA GLU A 45 -11.05 18.85 -1.02
C GLU A 45 -10.96 17.85 -2.17
N VAL A 46 -10.35 18.24 -3.30
CA VAL A 46 -10.16 17.35 -4.45
C VAL A 46 -9.20 16.20 -4.12
N ILE A 47 -8.09 16.48 -3.44
CA ILE A 47 -7.16 15.45 -2.93
C ILE A 47 -7.91 14.46 -2.04
N THR A 48 -8.71 14.96 -1.10
CA THR A 48 -9.51 14.12 -0.19
C THR A 48 -10.44 13.20 -0.97
N ALA A 49 -11.20 13.75 -1.92
CA ALA A 49 -12.12 12.98 -2.74
C ALA A 49 -11.41 11.88 -3.54
N LEU A 50 -10.23 12.18 -4.10
CA LEU A 50 -9.46 11.22 -4.89
C LEU A 50 -8.82 10.13 -4.02
N MET A 51 -8.35 10.45 -2.82
CA MET A 51 -7.77 9.47 -1.90
C MET A 51 -8.81 8.54 -1.29
N LEU A 52 -10.04 9.03 -1.07
CA LEU A 52 -11.13 8.26 -0.46
C LEU A 52 -12.00 7.51 -1.48
N SER A 53 -11.97 7.91 -2.76
CA SER A 53 -12.80 7.27 -3.77
C SER A 53 -12.35 5.84 -4.04
N LYS A 54 -13.11 4.88 -3.50
CA LYS A 54 -12.99 3.45 -3.81
C LYS A 54 -13.47 3.11 -5.22
N GLN A 55 -14.16 4.04 -5.90
CA GLN A 55 -14.76 3.82 -7.23
C GLN A 55 -13.78 4.03 -8.39
N ILE A 56 -12.60 4.63 -8.16
CA ILE A 56 -11.70 5.02 -9.24
C ILE A 56 -10.88 3.82 -9.76
N ILE A 57 -10.47 2.87 -8.90
CA ILE A 57 -9.92 1.54 -9.26
C ILE A 57 -10.20 0.60 -8.08
N ALA A 58 -10.72 -0.60 -8.32
CA ALA A 58 -11.20 -1.55 -7.31
C ALA A 58 -10.20 -1.94 -6.21
N HIS A 59 -8.90 -1.58 -6.32
CA HIS A 59 -7.86 -1.96 -5.37
C HIS A 59 -6.83 -0.85 -5.06
N SER A 60 -7.05 0.42 -5.42
CA SER A 60 -6.13 1.51 -5.03
C SER A 60 -6.83 2.86 -4.90
N SER A 61 -6.38 3.70 -3.95
CA SER A 61 -6.76 5.10 -3.86
C SER A 61 -6.46 5.80 -5.18
N GLY A 62 -7.36 6.66 -5.68
CA GLY A 62 -7.19 7.35 -6.97
C GLY A 62 -5.95 8.25 -7.04
N LEU A 63 -5.30 8.52 -5.91
CA LEU A 63 -4.02 9.19 -5.80
C LEU A 63 -2.98 8.26 -5.16
N ALA A 64 -1.80 8.18 -5.76
CA ALA A 64 -0.73 7.26 -5.39
C ALA A 64 0.06 7.70 -4.15
N ASP A 65 0.47 6.74 -3.31
CA ASP A 65 1.37 6.96 -2.18
C ASP A 65 2.85 6.81 -2.60
N VAL A 66 3.59 7.93 -2.56
CA VAL A 66 5.04 7.95 -2.85
C VAL A 66 5.94 7.62 -1.67
N TYR A 67 5.41 7.64 -0.45
CA TYR A 67 6.18 7.36 0.76
C TYR A 67 5.99 5.93 1.25
N MET A 68 4.97 5.20 0.77
CA MET A 68 4.79 3.79 1.09
C MET A 68 6.05 2.98 0.70
N PRO A 69 6.74 2.33 1.65
CA PRO A 69 7.87 1.49 1.33
C PRO A 69 7.40 0.24 0.58
N PRO A 70 8.16 -0.30 -0.39
CA PRO A 70 7.80 -1.53 -1.10
C PRO A 70 7.74 -2.79 -0.21
N HIS A 71 8.16 -2.68 1.05
CA HIS A 71 8.12 -3.76 2.02
C HIS A 71 7.89 -3.19 3.41
N GLU A 72 6.77 -3.54 4.06
CA GLU A 72 6.32 -2.97 5.33
C GLU A 72 7.37 -3.00 6.46
N ARG A 73 8.19 -4.05 6.49
CA ARG A 73 9.24 -4.20 7.53
C ARG A 73 10.49 -3.36 7.31
N PHE A 74 10.64 -2.68 6.17
CA PHE A 74 11.85 -1.93 5.84
C PHE A 74 11.51 -0.45 5.60
N PRO A 75 12.09 0.48 6.39
CA PRO A 75 11.83 1.91 6.26
C PRO A 75 12.58 2.46 5.05
N CYS A 76 12.00 2.31 3.86
CA CYS A 76 12.51 2.85 2.60
C CYS A 76 11.50 3.83 2.01
N TYR A 77 11.01 4.77 2.82
CA TYR A 77 9.96 5.73 2.48
C TYR A 77 10.40 6.66 1.35
N PHE A 78 11.70 6.95 1.22
CA PHE A 78 12.20 7.87 0.20
C PHE A 78 12.68 7.18 -1.08
N LEU A 79 12.52 5.86 -1.22
CA LEU A 79 12.96 5.14 -2.42
C LEU A 79 12.24 5.63 -3.68
N LYS A 80 10.89 5.62 -3.67
CA LYS A 80 10.08 6.10 -4.81
C LYS A 80 10.34 7.59 -5.06
N VAL A 81 10.38 8.40 -4.01
CA VAL A 81 10.67 9.85 -4.09
C VAL A 81 12.03 10.10 -4.76
N ARG A 82 13.08 9.36 -4.39
CA ARG A 82 14.42 9.47 -4.99
C ARG A 82 14.42 9.07 -6.46
N ILE A 83 13.74 7.99 -6.83
CA ILE A 83 13.61 7.56 -8.24
C ILE A 83 12.92 8.65 -9.06
N LEU A 84 11.75 9.12 -8.61
CA LEU A 84 10.99 10.17 -9.29
C LEU A 84 11.78 11.48 -9.38
N ALA A 85 12.45 11.89 -8.30
CA ALA A 85 13.25 13.10 -8.28
C ALA A 85 14.48 13.00 -9.20
N MET A 86 15.10 11.83 -9.30
CA MET A 86 16.19 11.59 -10.26
C MET A 86 15.70 11.74 -11.70
N LEU A 87 14.56 11.13 -12.04
CA LEU A 87 13.99 11.20 -13.38
C LEU A 87 13.54 12.62 -13.75
N LEU A 88 13.00 13.38 -12.79
CA LEU A 88 12.47 14.72 -13.03
C LEU A 88 13.51 15.84 -12.94
N PHE A 89 14.50 15.73 -12.05
CA PHE A 89 15.42 16.82 -11.70
C PHE A 89 16.89 16.44 -11.82
N GLY A 90 17.24 15.17 -11.62
CA GLY A 90 18.60 14.65 -11.75
C GLY A 90 19.18 14.77 -13.16
N ARG A 91 18.32 14.61 -14.17
CA ARG A 91 18.71 14.51 -15.59
C ARG A 91 18.44 15.78 -16.39
N LYS A 92 19.13 15.95 -17.52
CA LYS A 92 18.91 17.09 -18.44
C LYS A 92 17.55 16.97 -19.12
N GLN A 93 16.93 18.10 -19.47
CA GLN A 93 15.58 18.11 -20.06
C GLN A 93 15.44 17.20 -21.30
N SER A 94 16.45 17.16 -22.17
CA SER A 94 16.48 16.28 -23.34
C SER A 94 16.50 14.78 -22.99
N GLU A 95 17.12 14.41 -21.87
CA GLU A 95 17.25 13.03 -21.40
C GLU A 95 15.97 12.56 -20.67
N ARG A 96 15.20 13.49 -20.09
CA ARG A 96 13.93 13.18 -19.41
C ARG A 96 12.89 12.59 -20.35
N LEU A 97 12.82 13.10 -21.57
CA LEU A 97 11.89 12.60 -22.60
C LEU A 97 12.25 11.19 -23.07
N GLN A 98 13.53 10.83 -23.07
CA GLN A 98 14.03 9.52 -23.49
C GLN A 98 13.87 8.43 -22.43
N GLY A 99 13.50 8.80 -21.20
CA GLY A 99 13.45 7.87 -20.08
C GLY A 99 14.82 7.33 -19.65
N ALA A 100 14.83 6.50 -18.62
CA ALA A 100 16.01 5.83 -18.10
C ALA A 100 15.80 4.31 -18.11
N SER A 101 16.76 3.56 -18.64
CA SER A 101 16.74 2.09 -18.57
C SER A 101 16.67 1.60 -17.12
N LEU A 102 16.07 0.43 -16.88
CA LEU A 102 16.04 -0.22 -15.58
C LEU A 102 17.43 -0.28 -14.91
N ARG A 103 18.46 -0.69 -15.67
CA ARG A 103 19.85 -0.79 -15.17
C ARG A 103 20.39 0.53 -14.61
N SER A 104 20.05 1.65 -15.23
CA SER A 104 20.44 2.99 -14.77
C SER A 104 19.75 3.34 -13.45
N ILE A 105 18.45 3.06 -13.33
CA ILE A 105 17.69 3.30 -12.10
C ILE A 105 18.22 2.43 -10.95
N ILE A 106 18.46 1.14 -11.19
CA ILE A 106 19.04 0.23 -10.19
C ILE A 106 20.42 0.73 -9.75
N SER A 107 21.28 1.14 -10.70
CA SER A 107 22.60 1.69 -10.37
C SER A 107 22.52 2.94 -9.51
N PHE A 108 21.56 3.83 -9.79
CA PHE A 108 21.27 5.00 -8.96
C PHE A 108 20.78 4.59 -7.57
N CYS A 109 19.79 3.72 -7.45
CA CYS A 109 19.27 3.27 -6.14
C CYS A 109 20.34 2.58 -5.28
N ARG A 110 21.28 1.86 -5.90
CA ARG A 110 22.43 1.24 -5.21
C ARG A 110 23.37 2.27 -4.59
N SER A 111 23.45 3.52 -5.06
CA SER A 111 24.27 4.55 -4.40
C SER A 111 23.72 4.90 -3.00
N TYR A 112 22.44 4.66 -2.78
CA TYR A 112 21.75 4.79 -1.49
C TYR A 112 21.67 3.46 -0.72
N ARG A 113 22.31 2.40 -1.24
CA ARG A 113 22.29 1.03 -0.69
C ARG A 113 20.91 0.37 -0.69
N TYR A 114 19.97 0.88 -1.48
CA TYR A 114 18.71 0.17 -1.68
C TYR A 114 18.95 -1.14 -2.41
N GLN A 115 18.23 -2.18 -1.97
CA GLN A 115 18.30 -3.49 -2.62
C GLN A 115 17.60 -3.44 -3.97
N GLU A 116 18.13 -4.20 -4.93
CA GLU A 116 17.59 -4.25 -6.27
C GLU A 116 16.13 -4.73 -6.30
N ARG A 117 15.80 -5.78 -5.52
CA ARG A 117 14.41 -6.27 -5.40
C ARG A 117 13.44 -5.18 -4.96
N TRP A 118 13.83 -4.31 -4.02
CA TRP A 118 12.98 -3.22 -3.56
C TRP A 118 12.81 -2.15 -4.64
N THR A 119 13.87 -1.90 -5.41
CA THR A 119 13.83 -0.97 -6.54
C THR A 119 12.87 -1.47 -7.62
N ARG A 120 12.91 -2.77 -7.93
CA ARG A 120 12.01 -3.42 -8.89
C ARG A 120 10.55 -3.33 -8.45
N THR A 121 10.24 -3.74 -7.22
CA THR A 121 8.88 -3.63 -6.65
C THR A 121 8.40 -2.18 -6.63
N ALA A 122 9.26 -1.22 -6.26
CA ALA A 122 8.91 0.20 -6.30
C ALA A 122 8.55 0.68 -7.72
N ILE A 123 9.29 0.22 -8.74
CA ILE A 123 9.02 0.56 -10.14
C ILE A 123 7.68 -0.04 -10.58
N GLU A 124 7.42 -1.31 -10.28
CA GLU A 124 6.16 -1.99 -10.62
C GLU A 124 4.96 -1.27 -10.00
N GLU A 125 5.04 -0.96 -8.71
CA GLU A 125 4.01 -0.20 -8.01
C GLU A 125 3.83 1.20 -8.62
N MET A 126 4.91 1.89 -8.97
CA MET A 126 4.81 3.21 -9.58
C MET A 126 4.24 3.18 -11.01
N VAL A 127 4.46 2.11 -11.79
CA VAL A 127 3.83 1.94 -13.11
C VAL A 127 2.34 1.64 -12.96
N ARG A 128 1.97 0.70 -12.07
CA ARG A 128 0.56 0.40 -11.73
C ARG A 128 -0.19 1.64 -11.27
N ASN A 129 0.47 2.47 -10.45
CA ASN A 129 -0.08 3.71 -9.90
C ASN A 129 0.12 4.95 -10.80
N ARG A 130 0.56 4.77 -12.06
CA ARG A 130 0.74 5.86 -13.05
C ARG A 130 1.67 7.00 -12.59
N LEU A 131 2.63 6.72 -11.71
CA LEU A 131 3.73 7.62 -11.35
C LEU A 131 4.91 7.48 -12.32
N LEU A 132 5.08 6.30 -12.89
CA LEU A 132 6.03 6.02 -13.97
C LEU A 132 5.29 5.55 -15.22
N GLU A 133 5.85 5.90 -16.38
CA GLU A 133 5.53 5.26 -17.65
C GLU A 133 6.69 4.36 -18.05
N CYS A 134 6.36 3.11 -18.36
CA CYS A 134 7.24 2.22 -19.11
C CYS A 134 7.11 2.57 -20.59
N LEU A 135 8.22 2.82 -21.29
CA LEU A 135 8.19 3.27 -22.68
C LEU A 135 7.83 2.13 -23.66
N GLU A 136 7.94 0.90 -23.20
CA GLU A 136 7.69 -0.33 -23.95
C GLU A 136 6.24 -0.84 -23.77
N VAL A 137 5.49 -0.32 -22.78
CA VAL A 137 4.12 -0.77 -22.45
C VAL A 137 3.14 0.40 -22.50
N PRO A 138 1.93 0.25 -23.09
CA PRO A 138 0.94 1.32 -23.09
C PRO A 138 0.53 1.74 -21.66
N ALA A 139 0.40 3.05 -21.42
CA ALA A 139 0.12 3.60 -20.09
C ALA A 139 -1.32 3.37 -19.57
N ALA A 140 -2.22 2.80 -20.38
CA ALA A 140 -3.60 2.55 -19.97
C ALA A 140 -3.68 1.44 -18.91
N ALA A 141 -4.63 1.57 -17.98
CA ALA A 141 -4.70 0.70 -16.79
C ALA A 141 -4.87 -0.78 -17.14
N GLU A 142 -5.51 -1.09 -18.26
CA GLU A 142 -5.70 -2.47 -18.74
C GLU A 142 -4.38 -3.20 -19.05
N TYR A 143 -3.32 -2.46 -19.40
CA TYR A 143 -1.99 -3.02 -19.67
C TYR A 143 -1.07 -2.93 -18.45
N THR A 144 -1.34 -2.04 -17.50
CA THR A 144 -0.45 -1.81 -16.36
C THR A 144 -0.88 -2.49 -15.06
N LYS A 145 -2.12 -3.00 -14.97
CA LYS A 145 -2.67 -3.61 -13.74
C LYS A 145 -1.83 -4.75 -13.16
N ASP A 146 -1.31 -5.61 -14.04
CA ASP A 146 -0.54 -6.81 -13.69
C ASP A 146 0.92 -6.64 -14.15
N TYR A 147 1.38 -5.39 -14.25
CA TYR A 147 2.69 -5.05 -14.80
C TYR A 147 3.84 -5.64 -13.97
N GLU A 148 4.81 -6.24 -14.67
CA GLU A 148 6.07 -6.75 -14.12
C GLU A 148 7.26 -6.06 -14.81
N VAL A 149 8.35 -5.92 -14.07
CA VAL A 149 9.56 -5.26 -14.57
C VAL A 149 10.39 -6.21 -15.45
N GLU A 150 10.83 -5.75 -16.64
CA GLU A 150 11.73 -6.50 -17.53
C GLU A 150 13.07 -5.75 -17.71
N GLU A 151 14.13 -6.48 -18.10
CA GLU A 151 15.51 -5.94 -18.15
C GLU A 151 15.73 -4.84 -19.20
N ASP A 152 14.99 -4.91 -20.31
CA ASP A 152 15.06 -3.99 -21.43
C ASP A 152 14.11 -2.80 -21.30
N HIS A 153 13.25 -2.79 -20.27
CA HIS A 153 12.33 -1.69 -20.02
C HIS A 153 13.04 -0.39 -19.61
N SER A 154 12.44 0.72 -20.04
CA SER A 154 12.88 2.08 -19.79
C SER A 154 11.72 2.92 -19.24
N TYR A 155 12.05 3.83 -18.32
CA TYR A 155 11.03 4.54 -17.53
C TYR A 155 11.17 6.04 -17.61
N ARG A 156 10.03 6.74 -17.65
CA ARG A 156 9.95 8.18 -17.43
C ARG A 156 8.94 8.52 -16.34
N ALA A 157 9.18 9.62 -15.64
CA ALA A 157 8.23 10.12 -14.66
C ALA A 157 6.98 10.67 -15.35
N SER A 158 5.82 10.43 -14.74
CA SER A 158 4.54 10.91 -15.24
C SER A 158 4.30 12.40 -14.97
N PRO A 159 3.33 13.02 -15.65
CA PRO A 159 2.81 14.31 -15.24
C PRO A 159 2.34 14.30 -13.77
N LEU A 160 1.67 13.23 -13.32
CA LEU A 160 1.22 13.08 -11.94
C LEU A 160 2.39 13.09 -10.95
N ALA A 161 3.49 12.39 -11.26
CA ALA A 161 4.68 12.38 -10.42
C ALA A 161 5.28 13.78 -10.24
N PHE A 162 5.28 14.61 -11.29
CA PHE A 162 5.70 16.00 -11.17
C PHE A 162 4.77 16.80 -10.26
N THR A 163 3.45 16.76 -10.50
CA THR A 163 2.47 17.48 -9.67
C THR A 163 2.57 17.06 -8.21
N LEU A 164 2.80 15.77 -7.97
CA LEU A 164 2.86 15.20 -6.65
C LEU A 164 4.14 15.61 -5.90
N LEU A 165 5.31 15.61 -6.55
CA LEU A 165 6.57 16.06 -5.93
C LEU A 165 6.75 17.59 -5.85
N GLU A 166 5.99 18.38 -6.60
CA GLU A 166 6.06 19.85 -6.49
C GLU A 166 5.03 20.40 -5.51
N TYR A 167 3.84 19.78 -5.44
CA TYR A 167 2.68 20.38 -4.77
C TYR A 167 1.98 19.43 -3.80
N VAL A 168 1.50 18.27 -4.26
CA VAL A 168 0.55 17.44 -3.49
C VAL A 168 1.18 16.86 -2.22
N GLN A 169 2.46 16.46 -2.26
CA GLN A 169 3.14 15.89 -1.09
C GLN A 169 3.22 16.85 0.12
N PHE A 170 2.93 18.14 -0.08
CA PHE A 170 2.93 19.15 0.97
C PHE A 170 1.53 19.53 1.46
N ASP A 171 0.48 18.91 0.93
CA ASP A 171 -0.90 19.18 1.35
C ASP A 171 -1.16 18.52 2.72
N PRO A 172 -1.69 19.26 3.72
CA PRO A 172 -1.95 18.71 5.04
C PRO A 172 -2.90 17.52 5.04
N VAL A 173 -3.91 17.53 4.17
CA VAL A 173 -4.89 16.45 4.09
C VAL A 173 -4.29 15.23 3.40
N TYR A 174 -3.49 15.44 2.35
CA TYR A 174 -2.71 14.35 1.73
C TYR A 174 -1.87 13.62 2.77
N LEU A 175 -1.07 14.34 3.56
CA LEU A 175 -0.22 13.76 4.60
C LEU A 175 -1.03 13.09 5.71
N ALA A 176 -2.12 13.71 6.17
CA ALA A 176 -2.98 13.15 7.20
C ALA A 176 -3.59 11.80 6.77
N LEU A 177 -4.12 11.73 5.54
CA LEU A 177 -4.69 10.51 4.97
C LEU A 177 -3.61 9.45 4.71
N LEU A 178 -2.45 9.87 4.22
CA LEU A 178 -1.30 9.00 3.97
C LEU A 178 -0.75 8.39 5.26
N GLY A 179 -0.76 9.13 6.38
CA GLY A 179 -0.38 8.62 7.70
C GLY A 179 -1.16 7.36 8.12
N ASN A 180 -2.40 7.18 7.65
CA ASN A 180 -3.15 5.96 7.91
C ASN A 180 -2.56 4.72 7.22
N LEU A 181 -1.95 4.93 6.05
CA LEU A 181 -1.39 3.86 5.22
C LEU A 181 0.06 3.57 5.60
N LEU A 182 0.80 4.58 6.06
CA LEU A 182 2.21 4.45 6.35
C LEU A 182 2.52 3.47 7.49
N PRO A 183 3.44 2.51 7.28
CA PRO A 183 3.89 1.62 8.35
C PRO A 183 4.83 2.35 9.32
N PHE A 184 4.32 2.91 10.42
CA PHE A 184 5.18 3.57 11.40
C PHE A 184 6.16 2.58 12.08
N CYS A 185 7.44 2.69 11.75
CA CYS A 185 8.51 1.87 12.33
C CYS A 185 8.96 2.32 13.73
N GLN A 186 8.47 3.46 14.22
CA GLN A 186 8.77 4.00 15.54
C GLN A 186 7.50 4.03 16.40
N GLU A 187 7.52 3.36 17.56
CA GLU A 187 6.35 3.22 18.43
C GLU A 187 5.84 4.57 18.94
N ASP A 188 6.74 5.49 19.31
CA ASP A 188 6.35 6.81 19.83
C ASP A 188 5.66 7.66 18.76
N SER A 189 6.20 7.67 17.54
CA SER A 189 5.60 8.37 16.39
C SER A 189 4.25 7.77 16.01
N TYR A 190 4.11 6.44 16.08
CA TYR A 190 2.81 5.79 15.90
C TYR A 190 1.80 6.19 16.97
N LYS A 191 2.17 6.18 18.25
CA LYS A 191 1.28 6.55 19.36
C LYS A 191 0.83 8.01 19.26
N ARG A 192 1.73 8.92 18.88
CA ARG A 192 1.41 10.33 18.61
C ARG A 192 0.35 10.45 17.52
N PHE A 193 0.59 9.81 16.37
CA PHE A 193 -0.37 9.79 15.27
C PHE A 193 -1.73 9.19 15.68
N LEU A 194 -1.72 8.03 16.35
CA LEU A 194 -2.93 7.33 16.78
C LEU A 194 -3.79 8.16 17.74
N GLY A 195 -3.16 8.91 18.65
CA GLY A 195 -3.86 9.80 19.59
C GLY A 195 -4.66 10.88 18.87
N GLU A 196 -4.02 11.59 17.95
CA GLU A 196 -4.68 12.63 17.14
C GLU A 196 -5.69 12.04 16.14
N ALA A 197 -5.38 10.88 15.55
CA ALA A 197 -6.24 10.24 14.57
C ALA A 197 -7.58 9.84 15.19
N ARG A 198 -7.58 9.29 16.42
CA ARG A 198 -8.81 8.95 17.15
C ARG A 198 -9.69 10.18 17.38
N GLY A 199 -9.12 11.28 17.88
CA GLY A 199 -9.89 12.51 18.09
C GLY A 199 -10.45 13.10 16.79
N THR A 200 -9.75 12.90 15.67
CA THR A 200 -10.23 13.31 14.34
C THR A 200 -11.36 12.41 13.86
N LEU A 201 -11.25 11.09 14.05
CA LEU A 201 -12.27 10.12 13.68
C LEU A 201 -13.57 10.30 14.47
N ASP A 202 -13.48 10.60 15.77
CA ASP A 202 -14.66 10.86 16.60
C ASP A 202 -15.45 12.06 16.06
N LEU A 203 -14.76 13.14 15.68
CA LEU A 203 -15.39 14.32 15.07
C LEU A 203 -15.95 14.02 13.67
N LEU A 204 -15.24 13.22 12.87
CA LEU A 204 -15.71 12.81 11.54
C LEU A 204 -16.96 11.93 11.62
N ALA A 205 -17.13 11.14 12.67
CA ALA A 205 -18.33 10.36 12.90
C ALA A 205 -19.55 11.26 13.17
N GLU A 206 -19.36 12.43 13.77
CA GLU A 206 -20.43 13.41 14.04
C GLU A 206 -20.77 14.26 12.80
N VAL A 207 -19.75 14.68 12.05
CA VAL A 207 -19.88 15.66 10.95
C VAL A 207 -20.10 14.99 9.60
N GLY A 208 -19.66 13.74 9.43
CA GLY A 208 -19.63 13.04 8.15
C GLY A 208 -18.40 13.41 7.29
N PHE A 209 -18.23 12.71 6.18
CA PHE A 209 -17.10 12.84 5.26
C PHE A 209 -17.41 13.76 4.05
N ASP A 210 -18.09 14.87 4.29
CA ASP A 210 -18.33 15.92 3.29
C ASP A 210 -17.26 17.03 3.39
N ARG A 211 -17.51 18.20 2.79
CA ARG A 211 -16.61 19.37 2.89
C ARG A 211 -16.29 19.77 4.35
N SER A 212 -17.23 19.57 5.26
CA SER A 212 -17.05 19.85 6.69
C SER A 212 -16.07 18.84 7.31
N GLY A 213 -16.16 17.58 6.91
CA GLY A 213 -15.18 16.54 7.27
C GLY A 213 -13.77 16.84 6.75
N VAL A 214 -13.64 17.35 5.51
CA VAL A 214 -12.33 17.78 4.97
C VAL A 214 -11.69 18.86 5.86
N LYS A 215 -12.48 19.83 6.33
CA LYS A 215 -12.00 20.87 7.25
C LYS A 215 -11.53 20.29 8.59
N VAL A 216 -12.25 19.30 9.13
CA VAL A 216 -11.84 18.60 10.35
C VAL A 216 -10.47 17.95 10.18
N ILE A 217 -10.19 17.31 9.04
CA ILE A 217 -8.86 16.70 8.78
C ILE A 217 -7.79 17.78 8.60
N TYR A 218 -8.11 18.85 7.88
CA TYR A 218 -7.20 19.96 7.61
C TYR A 218 -6.79 20.71 8.89
N ASP A 219 -7.73 20.97 9.79
CA ASP A 219 -7.51 21.77 11.01
C ASP A 219 -6.73 21.01 12.10
N LYS A 220 -6.49 19.71 11.92
CA LYS A 220 -5.81 18.85 12.89
C LYS A 220 -4.33 18.68 12.55
N ASN A 221 -3.53 18.43 13.59
CA ASN A 221 -2.09 18.24 13.51
C ASN A 221 -1.65 16.90 12.88
N LEU A 222 -2.56 16.18 12.19
CA LEU A 222 -2.22 14.89 11.58
C LEU A 222 -1.17 15.05 10.48
N GLY A 223 -1.35 16.02 9.59
CA GLY A 223 -0.41 16.29 8.50
C GLY A 223 0.98 16.65 9.02
N SER A 224 1.06 17.43 10.11
CA SER A 224 2.34 17.84 10.70
C SER A 224 3.05 16.69 11.42
N ILE A 225 2.32 15.81 12.13
CA ILE A 225 2.89 14.60 12.73
C ILE A 225 3.49 13.68 11.66
N VAL A 226 2.78 13.50 10.54
CA VAL A 226 3.28 12.67 9.42
C VAL A 226 4.48 13.34 8.74
N ALA A 227 4.44 14.65 8.53
CA ALA A 227 5.58 15.41 8.00
C ALA A 227 6.83 15.25 8.88
N GLN A 228 6.67 15.42 10.20
CA GLN A 228 7.75 15.21 11.18
C GLN A 228 8.31 13.79 11.07
N TYR A 229 7.43 12.79 11.05
CA TYR A 229 7.85 11.39 10.95
C TYR A 229 8.65 11.10 9.68
N LEU A 230 8.21 11.61 8.52
CA LEU A 230 8.91 11.44 7.26
C LEU A 230 10.27 12.15 7.26
N ILE A 231 10.39 13.32 7.87
CA ILE A 231 11.67 14.02 8.01
C ILE A 231 12.63 13.20 8.89
N GLU A 232 12.18 12.72 10.04
CA GLU A 232 12.98 11.85 10.92
C GLU A 232 13.39 10.55 10.22
N ALA A 233 12.50 9.96 9.42
CA ALA A 233 12.79 8.78 8.63
C ALA A 233 13.84 9.05 7.54
N LEU A 234 13.79 10.21 6.87
CA LEU A 234 14.78 10.62 5.88
C LEU A 234 16.19 10.73 6.48
N GLU A 235 16.31 11.26 7.70
CA GLU A 235 17.61 11.36 8.39
C GLU A 235 18.21 9.96 8.64
N ILE A 236 17.38 8.98 8.98
CA ILE A 236 17.79 7.58 9.17
C ILE A 236 18.15 6.93 7.82
N GLU A 237 17.38 7.23 6.76
CA GLU A 237 17.62 6.76 5.39
C GLU A 237 18.76 7.51 4.67
N SER A 238 19.32 8.55 5.27
CA SER A 238 20.40 9.31 4.67
C SER A 238 21.69 8.47 4.72
N PRO A 239 22.44 8.39 3.60
CA PRO A 239 23.60 7.49 3.54
C PRO A 239 24.71 7.93 4.51
N ILE A 240 24.97 7.12 5.54
CA ILE A 240 26.02 7.37 6.53
C ILE A 240 27.40 7.39 5.84
N GLY A 241 28.09 8.52 5.92
CA GLY A 241 29.53 8.64 5.67
C GLY A 241 30.01 8.29 4.26
N THR A 242 29.32 8.70 3.19
CA THR A 242 29.79 8.40 1.83
C THR A 242 30.37 9.62 1.10
N PRO A 243 31.65 9.55 0.68
CA PRO A 243 32.24 10.48 -0.30
C PRO A 243 31.63 10.38 -1.70
N ASN A 244 30.68 9.48 -1.97
CA ASN A 244 30.16 9.14 -3.30
C ASN A 244 29.06 10.07 -3.85
N LEU A 245 28.98 11.31 -3.38
CA LEU A 245 28.13 12.38 -3.95
C LEU A 245 28.55 12.80 -5.39
N TYR A 246 29.42 12.06 -6.08
CA TYR A 246 30.11 12.50 -7.29
C TYR A 246 29.32 12.34 -8.60
N THR A 247 28.10 11.80 -8.61
CA THR A 247 27.26 11.88 -9.82
C THR A 247 26.36 13.12 -9.76
N PRO A 248 26.29 13.92 -10.84
CA PRO A 248 25.40 15.08 -10.91
C PRO A 248 23.92 14.74 -10.64
N GLU A 249 23.50 13.52 -10.95
CA GLU A 249 22.14 13.02 -10.74
C GLU A 249 21.79 12.89 -9.25
N VAL A 250 22.68 12.28 -8.46
CA VAL A 250 22.52 12.14 -7.00
C VAL A 250 22.51 13.52 -6.34
N ALA A 251 23.47 14.38 -6.68
CA ALA A 251 23.57 15.72 -6.10
C ALA A 251 22.30 16.56 -6.34
N LYS A 252 21.76 16.54 -7.57
CA LYS A 252 20.52 17.26 -7.90
C LYS A 252 19.28 16.65 -7.25
N THR A 253 19.26 15.33 -7.10
CA THR A 253 18.17 14.62 -6.42
C THR A 253 18.12 14.99 -4.95
N GLU A 254 19.25 14.92 -4.25
CA GLU A 254 19.32 15.31 -2.83
C GLU A 254 19.06 16.81 -2.64
N GLU A 255 19.50 17.67 -3.56
CA GLU A 255 19.16 19.09 -3.53
C GLU A 255 17.63 19.32 -3.63
N LYS A 256 16.92 18.57 -4.48
CA LYS A 256 15.46 18.63 -4.56
C LYS A 256 14.80 18.11 -3.27
N ILE A 257 15.30 17.01 -2.70
CA ILE A 257 14.77 16.47 -1.44
C ILE A 257 14.98 17.47 -0.30
N ARG A 258 16.17 18.07 -0.18
CA ARG A 258 16.49 19.11 0.81
C ARG A 258 15.56 20.32 0.69
N ARG A 259 15.28 20.79 -0.53
CA ARG A 259 14.29 21.85 -0.76
C ARG A 259 12.90 21.45 -0.30
N SER A 260 12.52 20.19 -0.50
CA SER A 260 11.24 19.65 -0.06
C SER A 260 11.15 19.62 1.47
N VAL A 261 12.21 19.18 2.16
CA VAL A 261 12.30 19.24 3.64
C VAL A 261 12.17 20.68 4.15
N ASN A 262 12.88 21.63 3.53
CA ASN A 262 12.76 23.04 3.91
C ASN A 262 11.33 23.56 3.71
N LYS A 263 10.64 23.12 2.65
CA LYS A 263 9.24 23.48 2.41
C LYS A 263 8.31 22.85 3.44
N PHE A 264 8.54 21.59 3.86
CA PHE A 264 7.82 21.00 4.99
C PHE A 264 8.02 21.83 6.27
N LYS A 265 9.27 22.19 6.62
CA LYS A 265 9.58 23.03 7.80
C LYS A 265 8.93 24.42 7.73
N GLN A 266 8.71 24.97 6.53
CA GLN A 266 8.02 26.25 6.34
C GLN A 266 6.49 26.13 6.50
N ILE A 267 5.89 25.04 6.01
CA ILE A 267 4.45 24.80 6.07
C ILE A 267 4.03 24.34 7.47
N TYR A 268 4.88 23.57 8.14
CA TYR A 268 4.66 22.97 9.45
C TYR A 268 5.75 23.46 10.42
N PRO A 269 5.68 24.70 10.93
CA PRO A 269 6.71 25.27 11.79
C PRO A 269 6.91 24.50 13.11
N GLU A 270 5.89 23.79 13.59
CA GLU A 270 5.93 22.90 14.75
C GLU A 270 6.93 21.74 14.59
N VAL A 271 7.29 21.36 13.36
CA VAL A 271 8.35 20.37 13.03
C VAL A 271 9.72 20.81 13.56
N VAL A 272 9.95 22.12 13.71
CA VAL A 272 11.24 22.69 14.14
C VAL A 272 11.40 22.69 15.67
N VAL A 273 10.30 22.75 16.43
CA VAL A 273 10.32 23.00 17.88
C VAL A 273 10.79 21.76 18.68
N GLU A 274 10.70 20.55 18.13
CA GLU A 274 11.19 19.34 18.80
C GLU A 274 12.71 19.08 18.64
N GLU A 275 13.41 19.76 17.71
CA GLU A 275 14.85 19.55 17.46
C GLU A 275 15.73 20.12 18.59
N GLU A 276 15.34 21.21 19.26
CA GLU A 276 16.17 21.87 20.29
C GLU A 276 16.22 21.13 21.65
N ASN A 277 15.45 20.04 21.83
CA ASN A 277 15.38 19.29 23.10
C ASN A 277 15.94 17.86 23.04
N LYS A 278 16.53 17.41 21.93
CA LYS A 278 17.07 16.03 21.81
C LYS A 278 18.57 15.97 22.12
N ASP A 279 18.95 16.29 23.36
CA ASP A 279 20.23 15.81 23.90
C ASP A 279 20.09 14.31 24.27
N GLN A 280 20.87 13.49 23.56
CA GLN A 280 21.28 12.13 23.94
C GLN A 280 20.18 11.11 24.27
N LYS A 281 19.71 10.36 23.26
CA LYS A 281 19.42 8.93 23.46
C LYS A 281 19.92 8.08 22.31
N PRO A 282 20.70 7.00 22.57
CA PRO A 282 21.11 6.06 21.55
C PRO A 282 19.90 5.27 21.04
N TYR A 283 19.69 5.32 19.73
CA TYR A 283 18.73 4.49 19.01
C TYR A 283 18.98 3.01 19.32
N THR A 284 18.08 2.38 20.08
CA THR A 284 18.03 0.92 20.20
C THR A 284 16.91 0.42 19.30
N SER A 285 17.27 -0.29 18.24
CA SER A 285 16.34 -0.96 17.35
C SER A 285 15.62 -2.09 18.10
N LYS A 286 14.45 -1.82 18.65
CA LYS A 286 13.46 -2.87 18.93
C LYS A 286 12.48 -2.90 17.76
N GLN A 287 12.60 -3.96 16.96
CA GLN A 287 11.72 -4.22 15.81
C GLN A 287 10.33 -4.71 16.24
N ALA A 288 9.39 -4.39 15.35
CA ALA A 288 8.12 -5.03 15.04
C ALA A 288 6.92 -4.73 15.96
N THR A 289 6.10 -3.76 15.55
CA THR A 289 4.64 -3.86 15.66
C THR A 289 4.10 -4.15 14.27
N VAL A 290 3.50 -5.33 14.07
CA VAL A 290 2.85 -5.72 12.83
C VAL A 290 1.42 -5.15 12.81
N ASN A 291 1.10 -4.42 11.75
CA ASN A 291 -0.22 -4.11 11.19
C ASN A 291 -1.43 -4.07 12.16
N ALA A 292 -1.43 -3.10 13.07
CA ALA A 292 -2.64 -2.65 13.76
C ALA A 292 -3.29 -1.42 13.09
N GLN A 293 -2.73 -0.92 11.98
CA GLN A 293 -3.06 0.37 11.37
C GLN A 293 -4.16 0.30 10.30
N LEU A 294 -4.23 -0.82 9.56
CA LEU A 294 -5.19 -1.00 8.47
C LEU A 294 -6.67 -0.71 8.82
N PRO A 295 -7.19 -0.94 10.05
CA PRO A 295 -8.61 -0.73 10.32
C PRO A 295 -9.01 0.65 10.85
N LEU A 296 -8.10 1.62 11.02
CA LEU A 296 -8.45 2.91 11.66
C LEU A 296 -9.56 3.70 10.93
N PHE A 297 -9.66 3.55 9.61
CA PHE A 297 -10.68 4.20 8.76
C PHE A 297 -11.60 3.19 8.06
N GLN A 298 -11.49 1.89 8.37
CA GLN A 298 -12.32 0.85 7.76
C GLN A 298 -13.55 0.50 8.61
N ASP A 299 -13.50 0.75 9.93
CA ASP A 299 -14.55 0.35 10.89
C ASP A 299 -15.59 1.45 11.22
N THR A 300 -15.52 2.64 10.62
CA THR A 300 -16.42 3.76 10.97
C THR A 300 -17.82 3.70 10.35
N GLY A 301 -18.25 2.57 9.77
CA GLY A 301 -19.62 2.40 9.27
C GLY A 301 -20.03 3.34 8.12
N LEU A 302 -19.09 4.06 7.52
CA LEU A 302 -19.34 5.01 6.43
C LEU A 302 -19.19 4.31 5.08
N SER A 303 -20.25 3.60 4.70
CA SER A 303 -20.47 3.19 3.32
C SER A 303 -20.80 4.44 2.49
N ILE A 304 -19.86 4.87 1.66
CA ILE A 304 -20.25 5.46 0.37
C ILE A 304 -20.76 4.26 -0.44
N THR A 305 -22.07 4.23 -0.66
CA THR A 305 -22.72 3.17 -1.41
C THR A 305 -22.16 3.04 -2.84
N ASP A 306 -22.16 1.79 -3.32
CA ASP A 306 -22.28 1.31 -4.72
C ASP A 306 -21.09 0.55 -5.37
N PRO A 307 -21.39 -0.43 -6.27
CA PRO A 307 -21.08 -1.86 -6.07
C PRO A 307 -19.89 -2.45 -6.87
N GLU A 308 -19.39 -3.58 -6.33
CA GLU A 308 -18.80 -4.79 -6.96
C GLU A 308 -17.62 -4.74 -7.98
N HIS A 309 -16.48 -5.29 -7.50
CA HIS A 309 -15.53 -6.30 -8.11
C HIS A 309 -14.86 -6.05 -9.49
N GLY A 310 -13.58 -6.42 -9.77
CA GLY A 310 -12.51 -7.16 -9.08
C GLY A 310 -11.36 -7.53 -10.06
N GLN A 311 -10.15 -7.87 -9.55
CA GLN A 311 -8.99 -8.45 -10.29
C GLN A 311 -8.83 -9.98 -10.04
N GLU A 312 -8.07 -10.70 -10.88
CA GLU A 312 -7.83 -12.17 -10.83
C GLU A 312 -6.48 -12.56 -10.16
N GLU A 313 -6.51 -13.53 -9.23
CA GLU A 313 -5.37 -14.19 -8.53
C GLU A 313 -5.04 -15.58 -9.13
N THR A 314 -3.84 -16.13 -8.88
CA THR A 314 -3.45 -17.50 -9.26
C THR A 314 -4.38 -18.52 -8.61
N THR A 315 -5.29 -19.06 -9.43
CA THR A 315 -6.40 -19.87 -8.96
C THR A 315 -5.99 -21.34 -8.93
N ILE A 316 -5.72 -21.88 -7.73
CA ILE A 316 -5.93 -23.31 -7.53
C ILE A 316 -7.43 -23.54 -7.71
N VAL A 317 -7.77 -24.31 -8.72
CA VAL A 317 -9.16 -24.64 -9.00
C VAL A 317 -9.74 -25.34 -7.77
N VAL A 318 -10.83 -24.79 -7.24
CA VAL A 318 -11.57 -25.38 -6.13
C VAL A 318 -12.18 -26.70 -6.63
N PRO A 319 -11.86 -27.86 -6.02
CA PRO A 319 -12.42 -29.13 -6.43
C PRO A 319 -13.95 -29.11 -6.44
N SER A 320 -14.52 -29.75 -7.46
CA SER A 320 -15.97 -29.81 -7.70
C SER A 320 -16.74 -30.43 -6.52
N LYS A 321 -16.08 -31.29 -5.75
CA LYS A 321 -16.65 -31.94 -4.56
C LYS A 321 -16.68 -31.04 -3.31
N ILE A 322 -16.13 -29.81 -3.32
CA ILE A 322 -16.25 -28.86 -2.19
C ILE A 322 -17.64 -28.19 -2.10
N SER A 323 -18.65 -28.72 -2.81
CA SER A 323 -20.03 -28.22 -2.74
C SER A 323 -20.72 -28.46 -1.38
N ASN A 324 -21.76 -27.67 -1.09
CA ASN A 324 -22.49 -27.64 0.18
C ASN A 324 -23.02 -29.00 0.68
N GLY A 325 -23.27 -29.97 -0.22
CA GLY A 325 -23.70 -31.32 0.15
C GLY A 325 -22.60 -32.15 0.80
N PHE A 326 -21.37 -32.05 0.29
CA PHE A 326 -20.19 -32.75 0.81
C PHE A 326 -19.69 -32.13 2.14
N LEU A 327 -19.76 -30.80 2.25
CA LEU A 327 -19.39 -30.05 3.46
C LEU A 327 -20.25 -30.39 4.69
N LYS A 328 -21.54 -30.70 4.51
CA LYS A 328 -22.42 -31.09 5.64
C LYS A 328 -22.04 -32.43 6.25
N GLN A 329 -21.48 -33.35 5.47
CA GLN A 329 -21.10 -34.69 5.94
C GLN A 329 -19.70 -34.70 6.60
N TYR A 330 -18.77 -33.89 6.13
CA TYR A 330 -17.37 -33.90 6.57
C TYR A 330 -16.97 -32.68 7.43
N GLY A 331 -17.83 -31.66 7.55
CA GLY A 331 -17.58 -30.47 8.36
C GLY A 331 -16.54 -29.54 7.72
N HIS A 332 -15.67 -28.94 8.54
CA HIS A 332 -14.64 -28.00 8.07
C HIS A 332 -13.38 -28.68 7.49
N GLU A 333 -13.28 -30.00 7.61
CA GLU A 333 -12.12 -30.77 7.19
C GLU A 333 -11.74 -30.60 5.70
N PRO A 334 -12.68 -30.70 4.73
CA PRO A 334 -12.39 -30.43 3.32
C PRO A 334 -11.81 -29.03 3.06
N LYS A 335 -12.36 -28.01 3.74
CA LYS A 335 -11.97 -26.60 3.57
C LYS A 335 -10.56 -26.35 4.10
N ILE A 336 -10.27 -26.91 5.28
CA ILE A 336 -8.96 -26.82 5.93
C ILE A 336 -7.91 -27.50 5.06
N PHE A 337 -8.23 -28.68 4.52
CA PHE A 337 -7.30 -29.42 3.67
C PHE A 337 -6.98 -28.66 2.38
N TRP A 338 -7.99 -28.14 1.68
CA TRP A 338 -7.79 -27.33 0.48
C TRP A 338 -6.97 -26.07 0.77
N ALA A 339 -7.26 -25.36 1.85
CA ALA A 339 -6.56 -24.13 2.21
C ALA A 339 -5.08 -24.36 2.54
N LEU A 340 -4.73 -25.50 3.15
CA LEU A 340 -3.34 -25.88 3.38
C LEU A 340 -2.62 -26.19 2.07
N VAL A 341 -3.27 -26.88 1.13
CA VAL A 341 -2.72 -27.12 -0.22
C VAL A 341 -2.51 -25.80 -0.96
N TYR A 342 -3.47 -24.87 -0.86
CA TYR A 342 -3.32 -23.53 -1.40
C TYR A 342 -2.13 -22.79 -0.83
N LEU A 343 -2.01 -22.75 0.50
CA LEU A 343 -0.89 -22.08 1.16
C LEU A 343 0.45 -22.74 0.79
N THR A 344 0.52 -24.07 0.72
CA THR A 344 1.75 -24.76 0.33
C THR A 344 2.12 -24.47 -1.14
N ALA A 345 1.15 -24.36 -2.05
CA ALA A 345 1.40 -23.96 -3.43
C ALA A 345 1.96 -22.53 -3.55
N GLN A 346 1.56 -21.65 -2.62
CA GLN A 346 2.07 -20.29 -2.49
C GLN A 346 3.43 -20.23 -1.76
N GLY A 347 4.04 -21.38 -1.47
CA GLY A 347 5.36 -21.49 -0.82
C GLY A 347 5.33 -21.45 0.71
N GLU A 348 4.16 -21.42 1.35
CA GLU A 348 4.01 -21.42 2.81
C GLU A 348 4.02 -22.84 3.37
N ILE A 349 5.17 -23.24 3.93
CA ILE A 349 5.42 -24.61 4.41
C ILE A 349 4.76 -24.89 5.77
N GLU A 350 4.66 -23.88 6.64
CA GLU A 350 4.05 -23.99 7.97
C GLU A 350 3.15 -22.80 8.24
N THR A 351 1.90 -23.05 8.63
CA THR A 351 0.87 -22.00 8.69
C THR A 351 0.12 -22.02 10.01
N THR A 352 -0.45 -20.87 10.37
CA THR A 352 -1.29 -20.69 11.55
C THR A 352 -2.76 -20.96 11.23
N GLY A 353 -3.55 -21.30 12.24
CA GLY A 353 -5.01 -21.45 12.07
C GLY A 353 -5.69 -20.18 11.54
N SER A 354 -5.13 -18.99 11.84
CA SER A 354 -5.59 -17.71 11.30
C SER A 354 -5.35 -17.57 9.80
N GLU A 355 -4.19 -18.00 9.29
CA GLU A 355 -3.87 -17.97 7.85
C GLU A 355 -4.73 -18.97 7.08
N VAL A 356 -4.92 -20.17 7.63
CA VAL A 356 -5.83 -21.18 7.07
C VAL A 356 -7.25 -20.63 7.00
N THR A 357 -7.73 -19.96 8.07
CA THR A 357 -9.07 -19.35 8.07
C THR A 357 -9.18 -18.24 7.00
N ARG A 358 -8.16 -17.39 6.88
CA ARG A 358 -8.13 -16.33 5.87
C ARG A 358 -8.31 -16.90 4.48
N VAL A 359 -7.52 -17.91 4.12
CA VAL A 359 -7.60 -18.56 2.79
C VAL A 359 -8.95 -19.25 2.56
N ILE A 360 -9.50 -19.94 3.56
CA ILE A 360 -10.85 -20.52 3.47
C ILE A 360 -11.89 -19.43 3.18
N ASN A 361 -11.83 -18.31 3.89
CA ASN A 361 -12.79 -17.23 3.73
C ASN A 361 -12.60 -16.43 2.45
N SER A 362 -11.37 -16.35 1.93
CA SER A 362 -11.05 -15.63 0.69
C SER A 362 -11.42 -16.42 -0.57
N HIS A 363 -11.37 -17.77 -0.53
CA HIS A 363 -11.52 -18.58 -1.74
C HIS A 363 -12.65 -19.62 -1.71
N LEU A 364 -13.17 -19.99 -0.53
CA LEU A 364 -14.13 -21.11 -0.38
C LEU A 364 -15.45 -20.73 0.30
N CYS A 365 -15.61 -19.48 0.72
CA CYS A 365 -16.80 -19.01 1.41
C CYS A 365 -17.29 -17.71 0.80
N ASP A 366 -18.60 -17.60 0.61
CA ASP A 366 -19.23 -16.34 0.25
C ASP A 366 -19.15 -15.35 1.43
N ASP A 367 -19.25 -14.06 1.15
CA ASP A 367 -19.12 -13.01 2.18
C ASP A 367 -20.11 -13.14 3.36
N LEU A 368 -21.26 -13.78 3.12
CA LEU A 368 -22.32 -14.03 4.11
C LEU A 368 -22.10 -15.29 4.95
N HIS A 369 -21.18 -16.17 4.57
CA HIS A 369 -20.97 -17.49 5.18
C HIS A 369 -19.50 -17.73 5.57
N LYS A 370 -18.78 -16.65 5.92
CA LYS A 370 -17.41 -16.74 6.42
C LYS A 370 -17.35 -17.59 7.67
N VAL A 371 -16.30 -18.40 7.76
CA VAL A 371 -16.04 -19.23 8.93
C VAL A 371 -15.27 -18.42 9.94
N GLU A 372 -15.76 -18.41 11.17
CA GLU A 372 -15.06 -17.81 12.31
C GLU A 372 -13.67 -18.46 12.52
N PRO A 373 -12.61 -17.67 12.75
CA PRO A 373 -11.26 -18.18 13.03
C PRO A 373 -11.22 -19.15 14.22
N THR A 374 -12.13 -18.95 15.17
CA THR A 374 -12.30 -19.80 16.35
C THR A 374 -12.81 -21.20 16.00
N ASN A 375 -13.66 -21.34 14.98
CA ASN A 375 -14.22 -22.63 14.52
C ASN A 375 -13.18 -23.46 13.76
N ILE A 376 -12.40 -22.84 12.88
CA ILE A 376 -11.28 -23.48 12.19
C ILE A 376 -10.20 -23.88 13.19
N SER A 377 -9.82 -22.98 14.09
CA SER A 377 -8.81 -23.27 15.13
C SER A 377 -9.26 -24.37 16.09
N ARG A 378 -10.55 -24.44 16.44
CA ARG A 378 -11.12 -25.54 17.25
C ARG A 378 -11.10 -26.85 16.48
N SER A 379 -11.44 -26.83 15.19
CA SER A 379 -11.41 -28.01 14.32
C SER A 379 -9.99 -28.55 14.16
N LEU A 380 -9.02 -27.69 13.85
CA LEU A 380 -7.60 -28.03 13.73
C LEU A 380 -7.04 -28.65 15.01
N ARG A 381 -7.48 -28.21 16.19
CA ARG A 381 -7.07 -28.80 17.47
C ARG A 381 -7.85 -30.05 17.87
N GLY A 382 -8.93 -30.37 17.15
CA GLY A 382 -9.81 -31.48 17.46
C GLY A 382 -9.17 -32.84 17.14
N PRO A 383 -9.47 -33.90 17.93
CA PRO A 383 -8.85 -35.22 17.77
C PRO A 383 -9.13 -35.83 16.39
N LYS A 384 -10.29 -35.52 15.78
CA LYS A 384 -10.66 -36.00 14.44
C LYS A 384 -9.71 -35.54 13.33
N LEU A 385 -9.25 -34.29 13.37
CA LEU A 385 -8.32 -33.75 12.38
C LEU A 385 -6.87 -34.07 12.74
N GLN A 386 -6.54 -34.06 14.04
CA GLN A 386 -5.21 -34.44 14.52
C GLN A 386 -4.86 -35.92 14.25
N SER A 387 -5.85 -36.79 14.06
CA SER A 387 -5.64 -38.19 13.67
C SER A 387 -5.49 -38.40 12.16
N ARG A 388 -5.43 -37.34 11.34
CA ARG A 388 -5.33 -37.45 9.89
C ARG A 388 -3.88 -37.48 9.43
N ASP A 389 -3.55 -38.50 8.66
CA ASP A 389 -2.21 -38.76 8.11
C ASP A 389 -1.66 -37.65 7.21
N TRP A 390 -2.51 -36.77 6.67
CA TRP A 390 -2.11 -35.64 5.82
C TRP A 390 -1.77 -34.37 6.59
N LEU A 391 -2.15 -34.26 7.88
CA LEU A 391 -1.95 -33.08 8.70
C LEU A 391 -0.76 -33.27 9.65
N ARG A 392 0.23 -32.38 9.56
CA ARG A 392 1.31 -32.26 10.55
C ARG A 392 1.04 -31.07 11.45
N THR A 393 1.22 -31.25 12.76
CA THR A 393 1.09 -30.18 13.76
C THR A 393 2.38 -30.01 14.52
N ASN A 394 2.99 -28.83 14.41
CA ASN A 394 4.22 -28.46 15.09
C ASN A 394 3.92 -27.51 16.25
N HIS A 395 4.53 -27.78 17.40
CA HIS A 395 4.32 -27.00 18.62
C HIS A 395 5.47 -26.01 18.80
N LEU A 396 5.20 -24.72 18.58
CA LEU A 396 6.20 -23.66 18.79
C LEU A 396 6.20 -23.16 20.25
N ALA A 397 5.03 -23.17 20.90
CA ALA A 397 4.80 -22.86 22.32
C ALA A 397 3.46 -23.46 22.78
N GLU A 398 3.17 -23.49 24.09
CA GLU A 398 1.93 -24.10 24.64
C GLU A 398 0.62 -23.62 23.97
N ARG A 399 0.60 -22.35 23.50
CA ARG A 399 -0.56 -21.75 22.84
C ARG A 399 -0.40 -21.49 21.34
N LYS A 400 0.78 -21.73 20.74
CA LYS A 400 1.04 -21.45 19.32
C LYS A 400 1.40 -22.74 18.59
N LYS A 401 0.49 -23.16 17.71
CA LYS A 401 0.63 -24.35 16.86
C LYS A 401 0.73 -23.92 15.41
N LEU A 402 1.62 -24.58 14.67
CA LEU A 402 1.76 -24.47 13.23
C LEU A 402 1.27 -25.76 12.58
N TYR A 403 0.70 -25.62 11.39
CA TYR A 403 0.08 -26.70 10.64
C TYR A 403 0.70 -26.76 9.25
N SER A 404 0.99 -27.98 8.80
CA SER A 404 1.57 -28.22 7.48
C SER A 404 1.08 -29.54 6.91
N LEU A 405 1.30 -29.73 5.62
CA LEU A 405 0.99 -30.98 4.94
C LEU A 405 2.11 -32.01 5.16
N THR A 406 1.73 -33.28 5.32
CA THR A 406 2.68 -34.40 5.27
C THR A 406 2.85 -34.88 3.83
N GLU A 407 3.88 -35.69 3.55
CA GLU A 407 4.11 -36.30 2.23
C GLU A 407 2.92 -37.11 1.68
N LYS A 408 2.00 -37.56 2.55
CA LYS A 408 0.80 -38.31 2.18
C LYS A 408 -0.36 -37.43 1.67
N TRP A 409 -0.19 -36.11 1.62
CA TRP A 409 -1.26 -35.19 1.23
C TRP A 409 -1.74 -35.41 -0.21
N ARG A 410 -0.86 -35.72 -1.15
CA ARG A 410 -1.24 -35.96 -2.56
C ARG A 410 -2.15 -37.17 -2.73
N GLN A 411 -1.84 -38.25 -2.02
CA GLN A 411 -2.68 -39.45 -1.99
C GLN A 411 -4.04 -39.12 -1.38
N THR A 412 -4.04 -38.36 -0.27
CA THR A 412 -5.28 -37.93 0.38
C THR A 412 -6.12 -37.04 -0.54
N TRP A 413 -5.51 -36.13 -1.31
CA TRP A 413 -6.25 -35.29 -2.27
C TRP A 413 -7.03 -36.12 -3.28
N GLN A 414 -6.36 -37.13 -3.84
CA GLN A 414 -7.00 -38.03 -4.78
C GLN A 414 -8.10 -38.87 -4.10
N ASP A 415 -7.87 -39.38 -2.89
CA ASP A 415 -8.87 -40.15 -2.14
C ASP A 415 -10.09 -39.30 -1.73
N PHE A 416 -9.88 -38.02 -1.43
CA PHE A 416 -10.87 -37.12 -0.84
C PHE A 416 -11.70 -36.38 -1.88
N PHE A 417 -11.07 -35.95 -2.99
CA PHE A 417 -11.72 -35.19 -4.05
C PHE A 417 -11.92 -35.98 -5.35
N ASP A 418 -11.24 -37.13 -5.53
CA ASP A 418 -11.25 -37.92 -6.78
C ASP A 418 -10.79 -37.10 -8.00
N GLU A 419 -9.91 -36.14 -7.73
CA GLU A 419 -9.32 -35.22 -8.68
C GLU A 419 -7.79 -35.32 -8.59
N ARG A 420 -7.09 -34.96 -9.67
CA ARG A 420 -5.62 -34.95 -9.65
C ARG A 420 -5.13 -33.86 -8.68
N PRO A 421 -4.12 -34.15 -7.82
CA PRO A 421 -3.55 -33.13 -6.95
C PRO A 421 -2.86 -32.03 -7.76
N PRO A 422 -2.85 -30.78 -7.29
CA PRO A 422 -2.13 -29.70 -7.96
C PRO A 422 -0.62 -30.00 -8.03
N GLU A 423 0.01 -29.58 -9.13
CA GLU A 423 1.44 -29.73 -9.36
C GLU A 423 2.18 -28.48 -8.90
N PHE A 424 2.81 -28.56 -7.73
CA PHE A 424 3.73 -27.57 -7.15
C PHE A 424 4.75 -28.26 -6.25
#